data_AF-A0A7C5JNE0-F1
#
_entry.id   AF-A0A7C5JNE0-F1
#
_cell.length_a   1.000
_cell.length_b   1.000
_cell.length_c   1.000
_cell.angle_alpha   90.00
_cell.angle_beta   90.00
_cell.angle_gamma   90.00
#
_symmetry.space_group_name_H-M   'P 1'
#
loop_
_entity.id
_entity.type
_entity.pdbx_description
1 polymer ?
#
loop_
_entity_poly.entity_id
_entity_poly.type
_entity_poly.pdbx_seq_one_letter_code
_entity_poly.pdbx_strand_id
1 'polypeptide(L)'
;EFVGHRGLCIGTVISVRKDKNSYWLCFQTERALEKHDGLQLDVHVGGRPYGFPVTTMRVRNSPQQHTYVYPVMVPAGTNVEVLLPPGHPVIPEGTNVYCSSSQAVKRSYKWQRLQKGKYKQRMGINVSATITPELLSITACLTSAPQISATFTVPGPFQPAVTPEKTPEAFKKAFERLKDTDWFVMDLNVDNNFKLFVSPAILNEARREIARILSEKYNDFIENRLQEIINSIQPATTLDTTSLRLASDEWSLKILNPSTISAFEAADFSAMSELIIALSLSMKEEDTLTEIKKLVSLIPKEKIRIALPLIVRMRNRERLYSLIKQISRAGLSKWEVSNLADFYFLKNALSIPDISTMDITADWSVLAMNTLAIDQLCELGVHQIVLSPEDCEQNISTLLRFQNIKLIVIVFQHTPLFISETTPVTGIDKAFPSHIKSHSGQIYSYHTIGTVKILTSERPFSLVKYLPALRKAGAFRFRVDLMWSDISPQESVNYWRKIINGSRIPETYDGNYKRGLL
;
A
#
# COMPACT_ATOMS: atom_id res chain seq x y z
N GLU A 1 4.67 -20.92 -22.84
CA GLU A 1 4.77 -21.45 -21.46
C GLU A 1 3.76 -20.72 -20.58
N PHE A 2 3.14 -21.42 -19.64
CA PHE A 2 1.85 -21.08 -19.04
C PHE A 2 2.00 -20.35 -17.71
N VAL A 3 1.16 -19.34 -17.47
CA VAL A 3 1.16 -18.48 -16.29
C VAL A 3 -0.14 -18.73 -15.50
N GLY A 4 -0.18 -19.80 -14.69
CA GLY A 4 -1.36 -20.10 -13.86
C GLY A 4 -1.20 -21.35 -13.01
N HIS A 5 -1.80 -21.35 -11.82
CA HIS A 5 -1.89 -22.52 -10.95
C HIS A 5 -2.75 -23.61 -11.62
N ARG A 6 -2.18 -24.82 -11.79
CA ARG A 6 -2.88 -25.99 -12.36
C ARG A 6 -3.86 -26.65 -11.39
N GLY A 7 -3.59 -26.56 -10.09
CA GLY A 7 -4.21 -27.44 -9.11
C GLY A 7 -3.38 -28.67 -8.82
N LEU A 8 -3.95 -29.56 -8.01
CA LEU A 8 -3.37 -30.85 -7.71
C LEU A 8 -3.60 -31.80 -8.88
N CYS A 9 -2.58 -32.55 -9.33
CA CYS A 9 -2.79 -33.63 -10.30
C CYS A 9 -3.66 -34.72 -9.65
N ILE A 10 -4.72 -35.15 -10.32
CA ILE A 10 -5.69 -36.12 -9.78
C ILE A 10 -5.86 -37.34 -10.68
N GLY A 11 -5.00 -37.52 -11.68
CA GLY A 11 -5.03 -38.66 -12.57
C GLY A 11 -4.76 -38.26 -14.01
N THR A 12 -4.97 -39.22 -14.92
CA THR A 12 -4.60 -39.10 -16.33
C THR A 12 -5.76 -39.53 -17.21
N VAL A 13 -5.98 -38.82 -18.31
CA VAL A 13 -7.05 -39.13 -19.26
C VAL A 13 -6.83 -40.53 -19.84
N ILE A 14 -7.79 -41.42 -19.60
CA ILE A 14 -7.83 -42.77 -20.16
C ILE A 14 -8.44 -42.73 -21.56
N SER A 15 -9.54 -41.99 -21.75
CA SER A 15 -10.21 -41.83 -23.04
C SER A 15 -11.26 -40.71 -22.99
N VAL A 16 -11.73 -40.27 -24.15
CA VAL A 16 -12.96 -39.46 -24.28
C VAL A 16 -14.02 -40.27 -25.01
N ARG A 17 -15.11 -40.60 -24.32
CA ARG A 17 -16.20 -41.40 -24.90
C ARG A 17 -17.31 -40.51 -25.41
N LYS A 18 -17.77 -40.76 -26.64
CA LYS A 18 -19.01 -40.19 -27.15
C LYS A 18 -20.18 -41.06 -26.72
N ASP A 19 -21.18 -40.46 -26.10
CA ASP A 19 -22.46 -41.09 -25.78
C ASP A 19 -23.60 -40.17 -26.21
N LYS A 20 -24.43 -40.64 -27.15
CA LYS A 20 -25.43 -39.84 -27.86
C LYS A 20 -24.81 -38.52 -28.41
N ASN A 21 -25.24 -37.39 -27.85
CA ASN A 21 -24.80 -36.03 -28.23
C ASN A 21 -23.85 -35.40 -27.20
N SER A 22 -23.20 -36.20 -26.37
CA SER A 22 -22.32 -35.72 -25.30
C SER A 22 -20.98 -36.45 -25.29
N TYR A 23 -19.95 -35.76 -24.81
CA TYR A 23 -18.60 -36.31 -24.67
C TYR A 23 -18.26 -36.41 -23.19
N TRP A 24 -17.65 -37.54 -22.81
CA TRP A 24 -17.35 -37.88 -21.43
C TRP A 24 -15.85 -38.13 -21.29
N LEU A 25 -15.20 -37.35 -20.43
CA LEU A 25 -13.81 -37.52 -20.06
C LEU A 25 -13.68 -38.69 -19.07
N CYS A 26 -12.97 -39.74 -19.44
CA CYS A 26 -12.75 -40.90 -18.60
C CYS A 26 -11.35 -40.84 -17.97
N PHE A 27 -11.28 -40.96 -16.65
CA PHE A 27 -10.02 -41.11 -15.92
C PHE A 27 -10.27 -41.78 -14.56
N GLN A 28 -9.21 -42.30 -13.94
CA GLN A 28 -9.25 -42.73 -12.55
C GLN A 28 -8.86 -41.54 -11.67
N THR A 29 -9.72 -41.13 -10.74
CA THR A 29 -9.41 -40.00 -9.85
C THR A 29 -8.57 -40.46 -8.65
N GLU A 30 -7.42 -39.85 -8.41
CA GLU A 30 -6.53 -40.14 -7.26
C GLU A 30 -7.04 -39.57 -5.94
N ARG A 31 -8.04 -38.68 -6.00
CA ARG A 31 -8.71 -38.10 -4.83
C ARG A 31 -10.22 -38.19 -4.95
N ALA A 32 -10.91 -37.92 -3.85
CA ALA A 32 -12.34 -37.68 -3.91
C ALA A 32 -12.63 -36.47 -4.82
N LEU A 33 -13.60 -36.63 -5.71
CA LEU A 33 -14.04 -35.65 -6.70
C LEU A 33 -15.53 -35.38 -6.50
N GLU A 34 -15.95 -34.12 -6.55
CA GLU A 34 -17.35 -33.75 -6.36
C GLU A 34 -17.87 -32.81 -7.45
N LYS A 35 -19.21 -32.75 -7.55
CA LYS A 35 -19.89 -31.78 -8.42
C LYS A 35 -19.45 -30.36 -8.03
N HIS A 36 -19.23 -29.52 -9.04
CA HIS A 36 -18.69 -28.16 -8.95
C HIS A 36 -17.21 -28.04 -8.55
N ASP A 37 -16.46 -29.14 -8.49
CA ASP A 37 -15.01 -29.05 -8.57
C ASP A 37 -14.58 -28.51 -9.94
N GLY A 38 -13.48 -27.76 -9.99
CA GLY A 38 -12.89 -27.26 -11.22
C GLY A 38 -11.77 -28.17 -11.69
N LEU A 39 -11.88 -28.68 -12.91
CA LEU A 39 -10.84 -29.47 -13.57
C LEU A 39 -10.04 -28.63 -14.56
N GLN A 40 -8.78 -28.99 -14.76
CA GLN A 40 -7.91 -28.44 -15.79
C GLN A 40 -7.15 -29.56 -16.50
N LEU A 41 -7.00 -29.43 -17.83
CA LEU A 41 -6.25 -30.35 -18.67
C LEU A 41 -5.13 -29.62 -19.41
N ASP A 42 -3.94 -30.22 -19.47
CA ASP A 42 -2.79 -29.69 -20.23
C ASP A 42 -2.92 -30.05 -21.74
N VAL A 43 -3.98 -29.54 -22.38
CA VAL A 43 -4.14 -29.63 -23.83
C VAL A 43 -3.33 -28.53 -24.52
N HIS A 44 -2.64 -28.86 -25.61
CA HIS A 44 -1.71 -27.96 -26.30
C HIS A 44 -2.40 -26.87 -27.16
N VAL A 45 -3.67 -26.57 -26.90
CA VAL A 45 -4.44 -25.60 -27.70
C VAL A 45 -4.20 -24.19 -27.16
N GLY A 46 -3.46 -23.37 -27.91
CA GLY A 46 -3.32 -21.92 -27.65
C GLY A 46 -2.52 -21.56 -26.40
N GLY A 47 -1.77 -22.49 -25.81
CA GLY A 47 -0.92 -22.21 -24.65
C GLY A 47 -1.69 -21.86 -23.36
N ARG A 48 -2.95 -22.30 -23.21
CA ARG A 48 -3.77 -22.20 -21.97
C ARG A 48 -4.42 -23.54 -21.59
N PRO A 49 -4.39 -23.97 -20.30
CA PRO A 49 -4.97 -25.25 -19.93
C PRO A 49 -6.48 -25.17 -20.18
N TYR A 50 -7.07 -26.28 -20.59
CA TYR A 50 -8.51 -26.34 -20.75
C TYR A 50 -9.16 -26.61 -19.41
N GLY A 51 -9.75 -25.55 -18.83
CA GLY A 51 -10.41 -25.58 -17.54
C GLY A 51 -11.93 -25.67 -17.66
N PHE A 52 -12.58 -26.52 -16.87
CA PHE A 52 -14.03 -26.63 -16.84
C PHE A 52 -14.53 -27.19 -15.49
N PRO A 53 -15.76 -26.84 -15.07
CA PRO A 53 -16.35 -27.38 -13.85
C PRO A 53 -16.92 -28.79 -14.06
N VAL A 54 -16.87 -29.62 -13.02
CA VAL A 54 -17.60 -30.90 -12.95
C VAL A 54 -19.09 -30.58 -12.79
N THR A 55 -19.82 -30.50 -13.90
CA THR A 55 -21.28 -30.29 -13.89
C THR A 55 -22.04 -31.59 -13.66
N THR A 56 -21.55 -32.68 -14.25
CA THR A 56 -22.12 -34.02 -14.16
C THR A 56 -21.00 -35.04 -14.24
N MET A 57 -21.08 -36.07 -13.41
CA MET A 57 -20.20 -37.22 -13.48
C MET A 57 -21.01 -38.50 -13.35
N ARG A 58 -20.48 -39.57 -13.90
CA ARG A 58 -21.08 -40.90 -13.83
C ARG A 58 -20.04 -41.98 -13.61
N VAL A 59 -20.46 -43.06 -12.97
CA VAL A 59 -19.65 -44.24 -12.69
C VAL A 59 -20.41 -45.47 -13.17
N ARG A 60 -19.72 -46.45 -13.74
CA ARG A 60 -20.34 -47.72 -14.15
C ARG A 60 -20.65 -48.55 -12.92
N ASN A 61 -21.86 -49.12 -12.87
CA ASN A 61 -22.31 -49.92 -11.73
C ASN A 61 -21.55 -51.27 -11.62
N SER A 62 -21.10 -51.81 -12.76
CA SER A 62 -20.24 -53.00 -12.85
C SER A 62 -19.51 -52.97 -14.21
N PRO A 63 -18.30 -53.56 -14.34
CA PRO A 63 -17.61 -53.69 -15.63
C PRO A 63 -18.44 -54.39 -16.73
N GLN A 64 -19.40 -55.23 -16.32
CA GLN A 64 -20.22 -56.07 -17.20
C GLN A 64 -21.61 -55.48 -17.49
N GLN A 65 -22.03 -54.41 -16.80
CA GLN A 65 -23.33 -53.77 -16.98
C GLN A 65 -23.20 -52.40 -17.65
N HIS A 66 -24.14 -52.08 -18.55
CA HIS A 66 -24.20 -50.78 -19.24
C HIS A 66 -24.99 -49.70 -18.46
N THR A 67 -25.21 -49.94 -17.16
CA THR A 67 -25.93 -49.02 -16.26
C THR A 67 -24.96 -48.08 -15.56
N TYR A 68 -25.27 -46.78 -15.60
CA TYR A 68 -24.49 -45.72 -15.00
C TYR A 68 -25.20 -45.14 -13.77
N VAL A 69 -24.45 -44.86 -12.72
CA VAL A 69 -24.87 -44.09 -11.56
C VAL A 69 -24.33 -42.66 -11.70
N TYR A 70 -25.11 -41.66 -11.32
CA TYR A 70 -24.74 -40.23 -11.41
C TYR A 70 -24.53 -39.63 -10.01
N PRO A 71 -23.38 -39.90 -9.37
CA PRO A 71 -23.13 -39.44 -8.00
C PRO A 71 -22.84 -37.94 -7.94
N VAL A 72 -23.08 -37.33 -6.77
CA VAL A 72 -22.65 -35.96 -6.45
C VAL A 72 -21.20 -35.91 -5.96
N MET A 73 -20.68 -37.03 -5.46
CA MET A 73 -19.29 -37.22 -5.01
C MET A 73 -18.83 -38.64 -5.29
N VAL A 74 -17.58 -38.80 -5.73
CA VAL A 74 -16.90 -40.11 -5.88
C VAL A 74 -15.64 -40.16 -5.00
N PRO A 75 -15.29 -41.31 -4.41
CA PRO A 75 -14.06 -41.45 -3.64
C PRO A 75 -12.82 -41.54 -4.55
N ALA A 76 -11.64 -41.38 -3.93
CA ALA A 76 -10.36 -41.66 -4.57
C ALA A 76 -10.32 -43.11 -5.11
N GLY A 77 -9.55 -43.33 -6.18
CA GLY A 77 -9.43 -44.59 -6.90
C GLY A 77 -10.61 -44.93 -7.82
N THR A 78 -11.64 -44.07 -7.92
CA THR A 78 -12.81 -44.35 -8.76
C THR A 78 -12.55 -44.06 -10.23
N ASN A 79 -12.89 -44.99 -11.11
CA ASN A 79 -12.99 -44.74 -12.55
C ASN A 79 -14.24 -43.92 -12.84
N VAL A 80 -14.05 -42.64 -13.14
CA VAL A 80 -15.13 -41.67 -13.31
C VAL A 80 -15.20 -41.19 -14.76
N GLU A 81 -16.42 -40.98 -15.24
CA GLU A 81 -16.69 -40.30 -16.50
C GLU A 81 -17.29 -38.93 -16.20
N VAL A 82 -16.60 -37.85 -16.57
CA VAL A 82 -17.04 -36.46 -16.36
C VAL A 82 -17.53 -35.86 -17.66
N LEU A 83 -18.70 -35.24 -17.64
CA LEU A 83 -19.27 -34.59 -18.82
C LEU A 83 -18.40 -33.41 -19.27
N LEU A 84 -17.98 -33.42 -20.55
CA LEU A 84 -17.25 -32.33 -21.16
C LEU A 84 -18.22 -31.22 -21.63
N PRO A 85 -17.87 -29.93 -21.43
CA PRO A 85 -18.64 -28.83 -22.00
C PRO A 85 -18.71 -28.87 -23.54
N PRO A 86 -19.76 -28.30 -24.15
CA PRO A 86 -19.81 -28.09 -25.60
C PRO A 86 -18.61 -27.28 -26.08
N GLY A 87 -18.05 -27.65 -27.24
CA GLY A 87 -16.88 -26.96 -27.81
C GLY A 87 -15.55 -27.26 -27.14
N HIS A 88 -15.45 -28.37 -26.37
CA HIS A 88 -14.18 -28.81 -25.81
C HIS A 88 -13.13 -29.08 -26.91
N PRO A 89 -11.83 -28.85 -26.65
CA PRO A 89 -10.76 -29.18 -27.59
C PRO A 89 -10.58 -30.69 -27.72
N VAL A 90 -9.78 -31.12 -28.69
CA VAL A 90 -9.31 -32.52 -28.75
C VAL A 90 -8.42 -32.78 -27.53
N ILE A 91 -8.76 -33.81 -26.76
CA ILE A 91 -8.06 -34.21 -25.53
C ILE A 91 -7.39 -35.57 -25.78
N PRO A 92 -6.04 -35.62 -25.90
CA PRO A 92 -5.32 -36.87 -26.05
C PRO A 92 -5.40 -37.77 -24.81
N GLU A 93 -5.35 -39.09 -25.03
CA GLU A 93 -5.08 -40.04 -23.95
C GLU A 93 -3.70 -39.76 -23.32
N GLY A 94 -3.57 -40.00 -22.02
CA GLY A 94 -2.35 -39.66 -21.27
C GLY A 94 -2.24 -38.18 -20.87
N THR A 95 -3.21 -37.33 -21.21
CA THR A 95 -3.23 -35.94 -20.71
C THR A 95 -3.45 -35.91 -19.19
N ASN A 96 -2.67 -35.13 -18.45
CA ASN A 96 -2.87 -34.99 -17.00
C ASN A 96 -4.17 -34.22 -16.69
N VAL A 97 -4.87 -34.68 -15.66
CA VAL A 97 -6.08 -34.06 -15.11
C VAL A 97 -5.74 -33.42 -13.77
N TYR A 98 -6.02 -32.12 -13.63
CA TYR A 98 -5.77 -31.37 -12.41
C TYR A 98 -7.07 -30.89 -11.77
N CYS A 99 -7.17 -30.95 -10.43
CA CYS A 99 -8.23 -30.30 -9.66
C CYS A 99 -7.77 -28.89 -9.26
N SER A 100 -8.19 -27.90 -10.04
CA SER A 100 -7.84 -26.49 -9.89
C SER A 100 -8.69 -25.76 -8.83
N SER A 101 -9.86 -26.28 -8.50
CA SER A 101 -10.76 -25.71 -7.49
C SER A 101 -11.54 -26.81 -6.80
N SER A 102 -11.26 -27.08 -5.53
CA SER A 102 -11.97 -28.11 -4.75
C SER A 102 -13.04 -27.50 -3.83
N GLN A 103 -14.27 -27.99 -3.93
CA GLN A 103 -15.36 -27.61 -3.03
C GLN A 103 -15.08 -28.09 -1.59
N ALA A 104 -14.48 -29.26 -1.40
CA ALA A 104 -14.05 -29.76 -0.10
C ALA A 104 -13.07 -28.80 0.60
N VAL A 105 -12.11 -28.25 -0.15
CA VAL A 105 -11.18 -27.23 0.34
C VAL A 105 -11.93 -25.94 0.66
N LYS A 106 -12.81 -25.47 -0.23
CA LYS A 106 -13.61 -24.26 0.03
C LYS A 106 -14.47 -24.39 1.30
N ARG A 107 -15.00 -25.59 1.58
CA ARG A 107 -15.76 -25.87 2.81
C ARG A 107 -14.90 -26.02 4.05
N SER A 108 -13.64 -26.49 3.93
CA SER A 108 -12.74 -26.61 5.08
C SER A 108 -12.25 -25.25 5.59
N TYR A 109 -12.13 -24.26 4.70
CA TYR A 109 -11.91 -22.86 5.08
C TYR A 109 -13.18 -22.24 5.64
N LYS A 110 -13.37 -22.35 6.96
CA LYS A 110 -14.45 -21.67 7.69
C LYS A 110 -14.20 -20.16 7.68
N TRP A 111 -14.79 -19.45 6.72
CA TRP A 111 -14.84 -17.99 6.75
C TRP A 111 -16.07 -17.53 7.53
N GLN A 112 -15.87 -16.93 8.71
CA GLN A 112 -16.94 -16.26 9.41
C GLN A 112 -17.21 -14.91 8.74
N ARG A 113 -18.37 -14.77 8.09
CA ARG A 113 -18.79 -13.48 7.56
C ARG A 113 -18.93 -12.49 8.72
N LEU A 114 -18.11 -11.44 8.71
CA LEU A 114 -18.23 -10.34 9.66
C LEU A 114 -19.63 -9.74 9.53
N GLN A 115 -20.44 -9.89 10.57
CA GLN A 115 -21.76 -9.27 10.62
C GLN A 115 -21.56 -7.77 10.83
N LYS A 116 -21.89 -6.94 9.82
CA LYS A 116 -21.67 -5.48 9.84
C LYS A 116 -22.18 -4.81 11.14
N GLY A 117 -23.31 -5.26 11.67
CA GLY A 117 -23.87 -4.72 12.92
C GLY A 117 -23.13 -5.12 14.21
N LYS A 118 -22.40 -6.24 14.21
CA LYS A 118 -21.68 -6.75 15.40
C LYS A 118 -20.45 -5.92 15.75
N TYR A 119 -19.85 -5.27 14.76
CA TYR A 119 -18.60 -4.52 14.91
C TYR A 119 -18.80 -3.00 14.72
N LYS A 120 -20.04 -2.52 14.80
CA LYS A 120 -20.32 -1.09 14.78
C LYS A 120 -19.71 -0.47 16.04
N GLN A 121 -18.76 0.46 15.87
CA GLN A 121 -18.26 1.24 16.99
C GLN A 121 -19.43 2.09 17.51
N ARG A 122 -19.78 1.90 18.79
CA ARG A 122 -20.84 2.63 19.48
C ARG A 122 -20.22 3.41 20.63
N MET A 123 -20.84 4.53 20.97
CA MET A 123 -20.36 5.46 21.98
C MET A 123 -21.14 5.32 23.27
N GLY A 124 -20.42 5.30 24.40
CA GLY A 124 -21.00 5.17 25.73
C GLY A 124 -21.61 6.49 26.19
N ILE A 125 -22.84 6.45 26.69
CA ILE A 125 -23.54 7.61 27.26
C ILE A 125 -23.95 7.33 28.70
N ASN A 126 -23.88 8.37 29.54
CA ASN A 126 -24.47 8.36 30.87
C ASN A 126 -25.83 9.06 30.79
N VAL A 127 -26.88 8.43 31.30
CA VAL A 127 -28.26 8.94 31.25
C VAL A 127 -28.73 9.22 32.67
N SER A 128 -29.27 10.41 32.90
CA SER A 128 -29.89 10.82 34.15
C SER A 128 -31.31 11.28 33.89
N ALA A 129 -32.29 10.76 34.64
CA ALA A 129 -33.68 11.17 34.58
C ALA A 129 -34.14 11.71 35.92
N THR A 130 -34.90 12.80 35.91
CA THR A 130 -35.56 13.37 37.10
C THR A 130 -37.05 13.48 36.82
N ILE A 131 -37.86 12.97 37.74
CA ILE A 131 -39.32 12.91 37.60
C ILE A 131 -39.97 13.73 38.71
N THR A 132 -40.75 14.72 38.32
CA THR A 132 -41.58 15.54 39.21
C THR A 132 -43.04 15.45 38.76
N PRO A 133 -44.02 15.90 39.57
CA PRO A 133 -45.43 15.89 39.15
C PRO A 133 -45.70 16.65 37.86
N GLU A 134 -44.90 17.69 37.59
CA GLU A 134 -45.10 18.64 36.49
C GLU A 134 -44.16 18.40 35.30
N LEU A 135 -43.06 17.67 35.49
CA LEU A 135 -42.02 17.55 34.49
C LEU A 135 -41.22 16.25 34.63
N LEU A 136 -41.01 15.60 33.49
CA LEU A 136 -39.95 14.62 33.29
C LEU A 136 -38.80 15.30 32.55
N SER A 137 -37.60 15.26 33.12
CA SER A 137 -36.37 15.70 32.46
C SER A 137 -35.43 14.52 32.31
N ILE A 138 -34.96 14.26 31.09
CA ILE A 138 -33.97 13.24 30.80
C ILE A 138 -32.78 13.92 30.15
N THR A 139 -31.60 13.72 30.71
CA THR A 139 -30.34 14.20 30.15
C THR A 139 -29.45 13.01 29.86
N ALA A 140 -28.80 13.01 28.70
CA ALA A 140 -27.77 12.06 28.35
C ALA A 140 -26.51 12.80 27.93
N CYS A 141 -25.35 12.34 28.38
CA CYS A 141 -24.05 12.90 27.99
C CYS A 141 -23.08 11.81 27.54
N LEU A 142 -22.23 12.14 26.57
CA LEU A 142 -21.17 11.25 26.11
C LEU A 142 -20.10 11.09 27.20
N THR A 143 -19.77 9.84 27.55
CA THR A 143 -18.84 9.56 28.66
C THR A 143 -17.44 10.13 28.43
N SER A 144 -16.95 10.12 27.18
CA SER A 144 -15.63 10.66 26.81
C SER A 144 -15.61 12.17 26.61
N ALA A 145 -16.77 12.80 26.44
CA ALA A 145 -16.90 14.23 26.17
C ALA A 145 -18.24 14.75 26.74
N PRO A 146 -18.33 14.98 28.06
CA PRO A 146 -19.59 15.34 28.74
C PRO A 146 -20.25 16.63 28.22
N GLN A 147 -19.49 17.51 27.55
CA GLN A 147 -20.00 18.69 26.87
C GLN A 147 -20.97 18.35 25.73
N ILE A 148 -20.88 17.14 25.17
CA ILE A 148 -21.84 16.61 24.21
C ILE A 148 -22.97 15.96 24.99
N SER A 149 -24.01 16.75 25.25
CA SER A 149 -25.18 16.34 26.01
C SER A 149 -26.49 16.69 25.31
N ALA A 150 -27.49 15.83 25.49
CA ALA A 150 -28.86 16.07 25.07
C ALA A 150 -29.76 16.08 26.29
N THR A 151 -30.70 17.02 26.32
CA THR A 151 -31.75 17.07 27.33
C THR A 151 -33.10 17.07 26.63
N PHE A 152 -33.99 16.20 27.08
CA PHE A 152 -35.36 16.10 26.60
C PHE A 152 -36.31 16.21 27.79
N THR A 153 -37.32 17.07 27.66
CA THR A 153 -38.28 17.35 28.73
C THR A 153 -39.70 17.09 28.26
N VAL A 154 -40.51 16.48 29.11
CA VAL A 154 -41.94 16.21 28.86
C VAL A 154 -42.77 16.79 30.00
N PRO A 155 -43.72 17.68 29.71
CA PRO A 155 -44.61 18.22 30.73
C PRO A 155 -45.57 17.14 31.26
N GLY A 156 -45.90 17.24 32.54
CA GLY A 156 -46.89 16.42 33.23
C GLY A 156 -48.33 16.82 32.90
N PRO A 157 -49.32 16.33 33.69
CA PRO A 157 -49.16 15.71 35.01
C PRO A 157 -48.77 14.22 34.95
N PHE A 158 -47.84 13.80 35.80
CA PHE A 158 -47.53 12.38 36.01
C PHE A 158 -48.31 11.82 37.20
N GLN A 159 -48.87 10.62 37.05
CA GLN A 159 -49.68 9.98 38.08
C GLN A 159 -48.81 9.14 39.03
N PRO A 160 -49.22 8.94 40.30
CA PRO A 160 -48.55 8.02 41.21
C PRO A 160 -48.44 6.61 40.63
N ALA A 161 -47.27 5.98 40.79
CA ALA A 161 -47.07 4.61 40.32
C ALA A 161 -47.72 3.60 41.26
N VAL A 162 -48.45 2.64 40.68
CA VAL A 162 -48.99 1.48 41.41
C VAL A 162 -47.86 0.60 41.98
N THR A 163 -46.72 0.55 41.29
CA THR A 163 -45.50 -0.14 41.76
C THR A 163 -44.27 0.72 41.46
N PRO A 164 -43.91 1.65 42.36
CA PRO A 164 -42.84 2.63 42.12
C PRO A 164 -41.47 2.02 41.79
N GLU A 165 -41.17 0.85 42.36
CA GLU A 165 -39.91 0.12 42.14
C GLU A 165 -39.71 -0.32 40.67
N LYS A 166 -40.79 -0.42 39.89
CA LYS A 166 -40.74 -0.80 38.47
C LYS A 166 -40.42 0.37 37.54
N THR A 167 -40.51 1.62 38.02
CA THR A 167 -40.24 2.80 37.18
C THR A 167 -38.78 2.82 36.70
N PRO A 168 -37.74 2.65 37.54
CA PRO A 168 -36.35 2.55 37.07
C PRO A 168 -36.10 1.40 36.09
N GLU A 169 -36.73 0.24 36.29
CA GLU A 169 -36.64 -0.89 35.35
C GLU A 169 -37.23 -0.56 33.97
N ALA A 170 -38.32 0.24 33.93
CA ALA A 170 -38.92 0.69 32.69
C ALA A 170 -37.98 1.60 31.90
N PHE A 171 -37.25 2.50 32.57
CA PHE A 171 -36.20 3.31 31.94
C PHE A 171 -35.09 2.42 31.37
N LYS A 172 -34.58 1.47 32.17
CA LYS A 172 -33.55 0.54 31.71
C LYS A 172 -33.97 -0.21 30.45
N LYS A 173 -35.16 -0.82 30.45
CA LYS A 173 -35.71 -1.55 29.29
C LYS A 173 -35.93 -0.66 28.07
N ALA A 174 -36.31 0.60 28.26
CA ALA A 174 -36.44 1.54 27.15
C ALA A 174 -35.07 1.82 26.53
N PHE A 175 -34.08 2.22 27.34
CA PHE A 175 -32.77 2.65 26.86
C PHE A 175 -31.84 1.51 26.40
N GLU A 176 -32.06 0.26 26.82
CA GLU A 176 -31.42 -0.93 26.23
C GLU A 176 -31.67 -1.06 24.72
N ARG A 177 -32.78 -0.49 24.22
CA ARG A 177 -33.14 -0.48 22.78
C ARG A 177 -32.35 0.54 21.96
N LEU A 178 -31.37 1.24 22.53
CA LEU A 178 -30.42 2.06 21.77
C LEU A 178 -29.45 1.21 20.92
N LYS A 179 -29.52 -0.12 20.98
CA LYS A 179 -28.72 -1.05 20.15
C LYS A 179 -28.74 -0.79 18.65
N ASP A 180 -29.81 -0.19 18.13
CA ASP A 180 -29.96 0.11 16.71
C ASP A 180 -29.42 1.51 16.34
N THR A 181 -28.86 2.24 17.32
CA THR A 181 -28.24 3.57 17.17
C THR A 181 -26.73 3.51 17.41
N ASP A 182 -26.04 4.64 17.23
CA ASP A 182 -24.60 4.79 17.53
C ASP A 182 -24.29 4.86 19.04
N TRP A 183 -25.32 4.84 19.90
CA TRP A 183 -25.22 5.09 21.33
C TRP A 183 -25.48 3.82 22.13
N PHE A 184 -24.78 3.63 23.24
CA PHE A 184 -25.13 2.64 24.26
C PHE A 184 -25.02 3.24 25.66
N VAL A 185 -25.86 2.79 26.59
CA VAL A 185 -25.85 3.32 27.95
C VAL A 185 -24.76 2.64 28.77
N MET A 186 -23.87 3.46 29.33
CA MET A 186 -22.85 3.05 30.32
C MET A 186 -23.43 3.08 31.72
N ASP A 187 -24.11 4.17 32.06
CA ASP A 187 -24.76 4.38 33.36
C ASP A 187 -26.14 5.01 33.20
N LEU A 188 -27.08 4.63 34.06
CA LEU A 188 -28.46 5.13 34.08
C LEU A 188 -28.88 5.41 35.52
N ASN A 189 -29.09 6.70 35.82
CA ASN A 189 -29.61 7.16 37.09
C ASN A 189 -31.05 7.70 36.91
N VAL A 190 -31.96 7.29 37.79
CA VAL A 190 -33.37 7.73 37.76
C VAL A 190 -33.74 8.24 39.15
N ASP A 191 -33.88 9.56 39.27
CA ASP A 191 -34.44 10.23 40.43
C ASP A 191 -35.97 10.30 40.32
N ASN A 192 -36.65 9.48 41.13
CA ASN A 192 -38.11 9.42 41.22
C ASN A 192 -38.57 9.54 42.68
N ASN A 193 -38.14 10.60 43.38
CA ASN A 193 -38.52 10.87 44.77
C ASN A 193 -40.04 10.91 45.01
N PHE A 194 -40.82 11.30 44.00
CA PHE A 194 -42.29 11.39 44.06
C PHE A 194 -43.01 10.08 43.72
N LYS A 195 -42.28 8.99 43.41
CA LYS A 195 -42.85 7.67 43.11
C LYS A 195 -43.88 7.69 41.97
N LEU A 196 -43.57 8.42 40.90
CA LEU A 196 -44.46 8.66 39.76
C LEU A 196 -44.29 7.60 38.67
N PHE A 197 -45.32 7.45 37.84
CA PHE A 197 -45.36 6.55 36.68
C PHE A 197 -45.11 7.33 35.39
N VAL A 198 -44.24 6.79 34.54
CA VAL A 198 -43.98 7.28 33.17
C VAL A 198 -44.34 6.18 32.19
N SER A 199 -45.15 6.52 31.19
CA SER A 199 -45.61 5.51 30.22
C SER A 199 -44.47 5.05 29.29
N PRO A 200 -44.50 3.80 28.79
CA PRO A 200 -43.53 3.33 27.81
C PRO A 200 -43.50 4.15 26.51
N ALA A 201 -44.61 4.79 26.15
CA ALA A 201 -44.68 5.67 24.97
C ALA A 201 -43.76 6.90 25.16
N ILE A 202 -43.87 7.57 26.31
CA ILE A 202 -43.03 8.72 26.69
C ILE A 202 -41.55 8.31 26.74
N LEU A 203 -41.23 7.15 27.35
CA LEU A 203 -39.84 6.67 27.41
C LEU A 203 -39.26 6.32 26.03
N ASN A 204 -40.07 5.75 25.13
CA ASN A 204 -39.63 5.43 23.78
C ASN A 204 -39.42 6.69 22.91
N GLU A 205 -40.24 7.71 23.11
CA GLU A 205 -40.07 9.03 22.49
C GLU A 205 -38.82 9.72 23.04
N ALA A 206 -38.68 9.82 24.35
CA ALA A 206 -37.50 10.40 24.98
C ALA A 206 -36.20 9.74 24.53
N ARG A 207 -36.16 8.40 24.45
CA ARG A 207 -35.01 7.66 23.92
C ARG A 207 -34.68 8.05 22.47
N ARG A 208 -35.70 8.15 21.61
CA ARG A 208 -35.50 8.52 20.19
C ARG A 208 -34.98 9.94 20.06
N GLU A 209 -35.54 10.85 20.85
CA GLU A 209 -35.19 12.26 20.79
C GLU A 209 -33.81 12.55 21.38
N ILE A 210 -33.48 11.91 22.51
CA ILE A 210 -32.11 11.93 23.07
C ILE A 210 -31.10 11.41 22.04
N ALA A 211 -31.38 10.28 21.38
CA ALA A 211 -30.48 9.74 20.37
C ALA A 211 -30.32 10.69 19.17
N ARG A 212 -31.41 11.32 18.71
CA ARG A 212 -31.39 12.31 17.61
C ARG A 212 -30.55 13.53 17.97
N ILE A 213 -30.82 14.17 19.10
CA ILE A 213 -30.11 15.37 19.55
C ILE A 213 -28.63 15.07 19.81
N LEU A 214 -28.30 13.92 20.42
CA LEU A 214 -26.90 13.53 20.61
C LEU A 214 -26.19 13.32 19.27
N SER A 215 -26.83 12.67 18.30
CA SER A 215 -26.27 12.49 16.96
C SER A 215 -26.02 13.80 16.24
N GLU A 216 -26.94 14.76 16.33
CA GLU A 216 -26.75 16.11 15.77
C GLU A 216 -25.57 16.82 16.42
N LYS A 217 -25.55 16.92 17.76
CA LYS A 217 -24.45 17.58 18.48
C LYS A 217 -23.09 16.91 18.28
N TYR A 218 -23.08 15.58 18.16
CA TYR A 218 -21.85 14.85 17.88
C TYR A 218 -21.35 15.09 16.47
N ASN A 219 -22.24 15.12 15.47
CA ASN A 219 -21.85 15.44 14.10
C ASN A 219 -21.29 16.86 14.01
N ASP A 220 -21.96 17.85 14.63
CA ASP A 220 -21.46 19.23 14.70
C ASP A 220 -20.08 19.30 15.37
N PHE A 221 -19.89 18.57 16.47
CA PHE A 221 -18.61 18.49 17.15
C PHE A 221 -17.52 17.90 16.25
N ILE A 222 -17.80 16.80 15.53
CA ILE A 222 -16.85 16.15 14.63
C ILE A 222 -16.51 17.05 13.44
N GLU A 223 -17.49 17.73 12.85
CA GLU A 223 -17.27 18.67 11.75
C GLU A 223 -16.39 19.85 12.20
N ASN A 224 -16.70 20.45 13.34
CA ASN A 224 -15.87 21.53 13.90
C ASN A 224 -14.46 21.04 14.22
N ARG A 225 -14.33 19.88 14.87
CA ARG A 225 -13.03 19.28 15.19
C ARG A 225 -12.22 18.97 13.94
N LEU A 226 -12.86 18.47 12.88
CA LEU A 226 -12.22 18.21 11.60
C LEU A 226 -11.71 19.51 10.98
N GLN A 227 -12.51 20.59 11.01
CA GLN A 227 -12.09 21.90 10.49
C GLN A 227 -10.94 22.49 11.31
N GLU A 228 -10.97 22.39 12.65
CA GLU A 228 -9.86 22.80 13.50
C GLU A 228 -8.57 22.04 13.14
N ILE A 229 -8.65 20.72 12.95
CA ILE A 229 -7.50 19.91 12.53
C ILE A 229 -7.01 20.39 11.17
N ILE A 230 -7.90 20.51 10.17
CA ILE A 230 -7.55 20.99 8.83
C ILE A 230 -6.84 22.37 8.91
N ASN A 231 -7.38 23.30 9.68
CA ASN A 231 -6.79 24.63 9.85
C ASN A 231 -5.44 24.58 10.58
N SER A 232 -5.27 23.66 11.55
CA SER A 232 -4.01 23.49 12.27
C SER A 232 -2.89 22.87 11.43
N ILE A 233 -3.24 22.06 10.41
CA ILE A 233 -2.29 21.37 9.54
C ILE A 233 -2.08 22.10 8.21
N GLN A 234 -2.93 23.08 7.88
CA GLN A 234 -2.73 23.90 6.70
C GLN A 234 -1.47 24.75 6.91
N PRO A 235 -0.48 24.64 6.02
CA PRO A 235 0.70 25.48 6.11
C PRO A 235 0.26 26.94 6.00
N ALA A 236 0.78 27.80 6.90
CA ALA A 236 0.64 29.25 6.77
C ALA A 236 1.07 29.62 5.35
N THR A 237 0.13 30.07 4.53
CA THR A 237 0.37 30.35 3.12
C THR A 237 1.07 31.70 2.99
N THR A 238 2.20 31.89 3.67
CA THR A 238 3.06 33.05 3.47
C THR A 238 3.87 32.80 2.21
N LEU A 239 3.19 32.91 1.07
CA LEU A 239 3.81 33.13 -0.23
C LEU A 239 4.45 34.52 -0.20
N ASP A 240 5.66 34.61 0.34
CA ASP A 240 6.52 35.76 0.09
C ASP A 240 7.06 35.64 -1.34
N THR A 241 6.20 35.95 -2.32
CA THR A 241 6.49 35.86 -3.75
C THR A 241 7.68 36.72 -4.19
N THR A 242 8.10 37.65 -3.32
CA THR A 242 9.23 38.55 -3.51
C THR A 242 10.59 37.85 -3.36
N SER A 243 10.67 36.74 -2.61
CA SER A 243 11.90 35.97 -2.38
C SER A 243 12.17 34.87 -3.42
N LEU A 244 11.18 34.57 -4.28
CA LEU A 244 11.24 33.50 -5.30
C LEU A 244 12.20 33.78 -6.47
N ARG A 245 12.93 34.90 -6.48
CA ARG A 245 13.70 35.35 -7.64
C ARG A 245 15.14 35.67 -7.26
N LEU A 246 16.03 34.75 -7.64
CA LEU A 246 17.41 34.94 -8.15
C LEU A 246 18.24 33.64 -8.06
N ALA A 247 17.74 32.57 -7.44
CA ALA A 247 18.44 31.31 -7.37
C ALA A 247 18.54 30.65 -8.76
N SER A 248 19.78 30.41 -9.22
CA SER A 248 20.05 29.52 -10.35
C SER A 248 19.62 28.10 -10.00
N ASP A 249 19.25 27.30 -11.01
CA ASP A 249 18.92 25.89 -10.79
C ASP A 249 20.08 25.15 -10.10
N GLU A 250 19.80 24.47 -8.99
CA GLU A 250 20.70 23.55 -8.33
C GLU A 250 20.47 22.14 -8.86
N TRP A 251 21.51 21.51 -9.38
CA TRP A 251 21.42 20.19 -10.00
C TRP A 251 22.14 19.15 -9.17
N SER A 252 21.44 18.06 -8.88
CA SER A 252 22.01 16.89 -8.23
C SER A 252 21.98 15.66 -9.13
N LEU A 253 23.03 14.84 -9.05
CA LEU A 253 23.13 13.57 -9.76
C LEU A 253 23.20 12.43 -8.75
N LYS A 254 22.32 11.44 -8.86
CA LYS A 254 22.39 10.22 -8.04
C LYS A 254 22.86 9.05 -8.88
N ILE A 255 23.85 8.33 -8.38
CA ILE A 255 24.44 7.15 -9.01
C ILE A 255 24.64 6.02 -8.00
N LEU A 256 24.75 4.81 -8.52
CA LEU A 256 25.12 3.63 -7.73
C LEU A 256 26.55 3.19 -8.01
N ASN A 257 26.95 3.19 -9.27
CA ASN A 257 28.28 2.79 -9.70
C ASN A 257 29.11 4.02 -10.07
N PRO A 258 30.28 4.25 -9.43
CA PRO A 258 31.21 5.31 -9.80
C PRO A 258 31.62 5.31 -11.29
N SER A 259 31.62 4.15 -11.95
CA SER A 259 31.96 4.07 -13.38
C SER A 259 30.97 4.83 -14.28
N THR A 260 29.72 5.03 -13.83
CA THR A 260 28.66 5.78 -14.55
C THR A 260 29.08 7.22 -14.85
N ILE A 261 30.01 7.80 -14.10
CA ILE A 261 30.53 9.15 -14.30
C ILE A 261 32.00 9.18 -14.75
N SER A 262 32.55 8.04 -15.17
CA SER A 262 33.98 7.97 -15.57
C SER A 262 34.32 8.78 -16.82
N ALA A 263 33.33 9.11 -17.65
CA ALA A 263 33.47 9.96 -18.84
C ALA A 263 33.13 11.45 -18.59
N PHE A 264 32.80 11.84 -17.35
CA PHE A 264 32.49 13.24 -17.02
C PHE A 264 33.75 14.10 -17.06
N GLU A 265 33.60 15.32 -17.53
CA GLU A 265 34.67 16.32 -17.58
C GLU A 265 34.51 17.36 -16.45
N ALA A 266 35.54 18.18 -16.24
CA ALA A 266 35.52 19.22 -15.20
C ALA A 266 34.32 20.18 -15.30
N ALA A 267 33.86 20.47 -16.52
CA ALA A 267 32.67 21.29 -16.75
C ALA A 267 31.38 20.63 -16.23
N ASP A 268 31.26 19.30 -16.37
CA ASP A 268 30.08 18.56 -15.90
C ASP A 268 30.01 18.56 -14.37
N PHE A 269 31.15 18.37 -13.70
CA PHE A 269 31.24 18.45 -12.23
C PHE A 269 31.05 19.87 -11.69
N SER A 270 31.41 20.90 -12.48
CA SER A 270 31.19 22.29 -12.11
C SER A 270 29.71 22.68 -12.18
N ALA A 271 28.99 22.17 -13.18
CA ALA A 271 27.55 22.37 -13.35
C ALA A 271 26.70 21.62 -12.29
N MET A 272 27.30 20.66 -11.59
CA MET A 272 26.65 19.86 -10.56
C MET A 272 26.81 20.50 -9.17
N SER A 273 25.71 20.69 -8.47
CA SER A 273 25.70 21.15 -7.08
C SER A 273 26.07 20.04 -6.11
N GLU A 274 25.56 18.83 -6.33
CA GLU A 274 25.79 17.68 -5.45
C GLU A 274 25.78 16.34 -6.21
N LEU A 275 26.73 15.46 -5.88
CA LEU A 275 26.77 14.07 -6.31
C LEU A 275 26.33 13.16 -5.16
N ILE A 276 25.29 12.37 -5.39
CA ILE A 276 24.80 11.36 -4.45
C ILE A 276 25.30 9.99 -4.89
N ILE A 277 26.04 9.31 -4.02
CA ILE A 277 26.55 7.96 -4.25
C ILE A 277 25.77 7.01 -3.36
N ALA A 278 24.97 6.14 -3.96
CA ALA A 278 24.26 5.11 -3.23
C ALA A 278 25.20 3.98 -2.82
N LEU A 279 25.12 3.56 -1.56
CA LEU A 279 25.90 2.44 -1.07
C LEU A 279 25.34 1.12 -1.57
N SER A 280 26.21 0.29 -2.14
CA SER A 280 25.92 -1.12 -2.40
C SER A 280 26.53 -2.00 -1.32
N LEU A 281 25.71 -2.84 -0.70
CA LEU A 281 26.15 -3.85 0.28
C LEU A 281 26.63 -5.16 -0.37
N SER A 282 26.73 -5.21 -1.71
CA SER A 282 27.20 -6.39 -2.43
C SER A 282 28.68 -6.39 -2.77
N MET A 283 29.33 -5.22 -2.78
CA MET A 283 30.79 -5.11 -3.02
C MET A 283 31.56 -5.59 -1.79
N LYS A 284 32.90 -5.56 -1.73
CA LYS A 284 33.60 -5.62 -0.43
C LYS A 284 33.70 -4.23 0.17
N GLU A 285 33.85 -4.14 1.49
CA GLU A 285 33.97 -2.85 2.19
C GLU A 285 35.19 -2.05 1.72
N GLU A 286 36.33 -2.72 1.53
CA GLU A 286 37.56 -2.11 1.02
C GLU A 286 37.41 -1.53 -0.39
N ASP A 287 36.70 -2.25 -1.27
CA ASP A 287 36.41 -1.79 -2.64
C ASP A 287 35.55 -0.53 -2.62
N THR A 288 34.47 -0.53 -1.82
CA THR A 288 33.60 0.64 -1.66
C THR A 288 34.39 1.86 -1.18
N LEU A 289 35.24 1.68 -0.16
CA LEU A 289 36.04 2.78 0.39
C LEU A 289 37.11 3.27 -0.60
N THR A 290 37.68 2.38 -1.41
CA THR A 290 38.65 2.74 -2.45
C THR A 290 38.00 3.59 -3.53
N GLU A 291 36.79 3.23 -3.98
CA GLU A 291 36.05 4.03 -4.95
C GLU A 291 35.64 5.40 -4.38
N ILE A 292 35.18 5.47 -3.13
CA ILE A 292 34.89 6.74 -2.47
C ILE A 292 36.12 7.65 -2.41
N LYS A 293 37.31 7.09 -2.08
CA LYS A 293 38.57 7.85 -2.06
C LYS A 293 38.92 8.42 -3.44
N LYS A 294 38.72 7.65 -4.52
CA LYS A 294 38.91 8.13 -5.90
C LYS A 294 37.99 9.31 -6.18
N LEU A 295 36.71 9.21 -5.83
CA LEU A 295 35.74 10.28 -6.08
C LEU A 295 36.05 11.56 -5.30
N VAL A 296 36.46 11.44 -4.04
CA VAL A 296 36.92 12.56 -3.21
C VAL A 296 38.16 13.27 -3.79
N SER A 297 38.97 12.58 -4.61
CA SER A 297 40.10 13.20 -5.32
C SER A 297 39.69 14.00 -6.56
N LEU A 298 38.49 13.73 -7.09
CA LEU A 298 37.95 14.38 -8.29
C LEU A 298 36.97 15.51 -7.96
N ILE A 299 36.24 15.37 -6.85
CA ILE A 299 35.13 16.25 -6.47
C ILE A 299 35.31 16.65 -4.99
N PRO A 300 35.10 17.93 -4.63
CA PRO A 300 35.13 18.37 -3.24
C PRO A 300 34.19 17.54 -2.35
N LYS A 301 34.64 17.19 -1.15
CA LYS A 301 33.88 16.35 -0.20
C LYS A 301 32.51 16.95 0.12
N GLU A 302 32.42 18.27 0.15
CA GLU A 302 31.21 19.04 0.45
C GLU A 302 30.15 18.88 -0.64
N LYS A 303 30.52 18.46 -1.85
CA LYS A 303 29.59 18.13 -2.94
C LYS A 303 29.18 16.66 -2.96
N ILE A 304 29.72 15.82 -2.07
CA ILE A 304 29.43 14.38 -2.06
C ILE A 304 28.46 14.06 -0.92
N ARG A 305 27.36 13.39 -1.26
CA ARG A 305 26.40 12.82 -0.29
C ARG A 305 26.35 11.31 -0.45
N ILE A 306 26.30 10.60 0.67
CA ILE A 306 26.24 9.14 0.69
C ILE A 306 24.79 8.70 0.96
N ALA A 307 24.17 8.03 -0.01
CA ALA A 307 22.84 7.47 0.16
C ALA A 307 22.90 6.06 0.76
N LEU A 308 22.16 5.85 1.83
CA LEU A 308 22.06 4.56 2.49
C LEU A 308 21.22 3.59 1.65
N PRO A 309 21.52 2.26 1.71
CA PRO A 309 20.83 1.28 0.88
C PRO A 309 19.35 1.19 1.23
N LEU A 310 18.48 1.14 0.22
CA LEU A 310 17.03 1.02 0.42
C LEU A 310 16.61 -0.24 1.21
N ILE A 311 17.34 -1.35 1.04
CA ILE A 311 17.07 -2.62 1.71
C ILE A 311 18.30 -3.03 2.52
N VAL A 312 18.14 -3.13 3.83
CA VAL A 312 19.16 -3.62 4.76
C VAL A 312 18.63 -4.84 5.50
N ARG A 313 19.25 -6.00 5.29
CA ARG A 313 18.97 -7.22 6.06
C ARG A 313 19.82 -7.28 7.31
N MET A 314 19.34 -8.02 8.32
CA MET A 314 20.04 -8.21 9.59
C MET A 314 21.50 -8.69 9.41
N ARG A 315 21.74 -9.60 8.46
CA ARG A 315 23.08 -10.10 8.11
C ARG A 315 24.07 -9.02 7.64
N ASN A 316 23.56 -7.91 7.08
CA ASN A 316 24.38 -6.82 6.55
C ASN A 316 24.52 -5.65 7.55
N ARG A 317 23.90 -5.74 8.73
CA ARG A 317 23.84 -4.62 9.69
C ARG A 317 25.22 -4.17 10.16
N GLU A 318 26.03 -5.11 10.67
CA GLU A 318 27.36 -4.77 11.21
C GLU A 318 28.27 -4.18 10.14
N ARG A 319 28.16 -4.70 8.92
CA ARG A 319 28.86 -4.17 7.76
C ARG A 319 28.44 -2.73 7.45
N LEU A 320 27.14 -2.43 7.45
CA LEU A 320 26.65 -1.07 7.22
C LEU A 320 27.15 -0.11 8.31
N TYR A 321 27.14 -0.55 9.59
CA TYR A 321 27.73 0.24 10.68
C TYR A 321 29.21 0.54 10.47
N SER A 322 29.98 -0.46 10.04
CA SER A 322 31.40 -0.27 9.74
C SER A 322 31.59 0.74 8.61
N LEU A 323 30.88 0.58 7.50
CA LEU A 323 30.92 1.51 6.36
C LEU A 323 30.58 2.95 6.77
N ILE A 324 29.50 3.16 7.53
CA ILE A 324 29.11 4.50 8.00
C ILE A 324 30.23 5.14 8.82
N LYS A 325 30.82 4.40 9.77
CA LYS A 325 31.96 4.87 10.58
C LYS A 325 33.18 5.22 9.73
N GLN A 326 33.55 4.36 8.78
CA GLN A 326 34.74 4.57 7.96
C GLN A 326 34.58 5.75 6.99
N ILE A 327 33.41 5.88 6.38
CA ILE A 327 33.06 7.01 5.49
C ILE A 327 33.05 8.32 6.28
N SER A 328 32.47 8.33 7.48
CA SER A 328 32.47 9.51 8.35
C SER A 328 33.90 9.92 8.76
N ARG A 329 34.76 8.95 9.11
CA ARG A 329 36.19 9.19 9.39
C ARG A 329 36.97 9.72 8.19
N ALA A 330 36.54 9.41 6.97
CA ALA A 330 37.12 9.98 5.75
C ALA A 330 36.73 11.45 5.52
N GLY A 331 35.85 12.01 6.37
CA GLY A 331 35.41 13.40 6.34
C GLY A 331 34.16 13.66 5.50
N LEU A 332 33.44 12.60 5.11
CA LEU A 332 32.13 12.73 4.46
C LEU A 332 31.04 12.80 5.53
N SER A 333 30.30 13.90 5.55
CA SER A 333 29.33 14.21 6.60
C SER A 333 27.87 14.29 6.12
N LYS A 334 27.66 14.27 4.81
CA LYS A 334 26.33 14.37 4.18
C LYS A 334 25.74 12.98 3.91
N TRP A 335 24.52 12.77 4.38
CA TRP A 335 23.84 11.49 4.25
C TRP A 335 22.49 11.65 3.56
N GLU A 336 22.08 10.61 2.84
CA GLU A 336 20.73 10.45 2.35
C GLU A 336 20.12 9.18 2.93
N VAL A 337 18.94 9.32 3.53
CA VAL A 337 18.17 8.21 4.08
C VAL A 337 17.15 7.75 3.03
N SER A 338 17.14 6.45 2.74
CA SER A 338 16.20 5.82 1.83
C SER A 338 15.02 5.18 2.58
N ASN A 339 15.13 5.03 3.91
CA ASN A 339 14.11 4.47 4.79
C ASN A 339 14.17 5.10 6.20
N LEU A 340 13.07 5.08 6.96
CA LEU A 340 13.04 5.54 8.36
C LEU A 340 14.01 4.76 9.27
N ALA A 341 14.31 3.49 8.96
CA ALA A 341 15.29 2.71 9.71
C ALA A 341 16.72 3.28 9.60
N ASP A 342 17.01 4.07 8.59
CA ASP A 342 18.35 4.64 8.36
C ASP A 342 18.75 5.66 9.43
N PHE A 343 17.77 6.36 10.01
CA PHE A 343 18.01 7.22 11.17
C PHE A 343 18.59 6.42 12.34
N TYR A 344 18.05 5.23 12.58
CA TYR A 344 18.59 4.32 13.58
C TYR A 344 20.00 3.85 13.20
N PHE A 345 20.27 3.56 11.93
CA PHE A 345 21.61 3.14 11.51
C PHE A 345 22.67 4.23 11.71
N LEU A 346 22.36 5.48 11.34
CA LEU A 346 23.24 6.62 11.53
C LEU A 346 23.53 6.88 13.01
N LYS A 347 22.48 6.95 13.85
CA LYS A 347 22.63 7.19 15.30
C LYS A 347 23.53 6.16 15.96
N ASN A 348 23.29 4.87 15.71
CA ASN A 348 24.06 3.79 16.34
C ASN A 348 25.47 3.68 15.77
N ALA A 349 25.64 3.79 14.45
CA ALA A 349 26.96 3.72 13.84
C ALA A 349 27.86 4.86 14.32
N LEU A 350 27.34 6.08 14.40
CA LEU A 350 28.11 7.25 14.80
C LEU A 350 28.10 7.50 16.31
N SER A 351 27.32 6.73 17.07
CA SER A 351 27.17 6.86 18.52
C SER A 351 26.73 8.28 18.93
N ILE A 352 25.75 8.82 18.21
CA ILE A 352 25.18 10.16 18.44
C ILE A 352 23.73 10.04 18.95
N PRO A 353 23.32 10.87 19.92
CA PRO A 353 21.97 10.83 20.47
C PRO A 353 20.93 11.41 19.49
N ASP A 354 21.36 12.39 18.70
CA ASP A 354 20.53 13.13 17.77
C ASP A 354 21.27 13.37 16.45
N ILE A 355 20.50 13.39 15.37
CA ILE A 355 20.93 13.58 13.99
C ILE A 355 20.53 14.95 13.45
N SER A 356 19.83 15.77 14.23
CA SER A 356 19.38 17.12 13.85
C SER A 356 20.53 18.05 13.40
N THR A 357 21.76 17.79 13.81
CA THR A 357 22.94 18.56 13.38
C THR A 357 23.60 18.02 12.11
N MET A 358 23.13 16.89 11.58
CA MET A 358 23.67 16.27 10.37
C MET A 358 22.95 16.80 9.13
N ASP A 359 23.68 16.98 8.03
CA ASP A 359 23.07 17.28 6.74
C ASP A 359 22.45 16.00 6.16
N ILE A 360 21.14 15.84 6.39
CA ILE A 360 20.36 14.68 5.96
C ILE A 360 19.35 15.07 4.89
N THR A 361 19.35 14.30 3.81
CA THR A 361 18.29 14.29 2.79
C THR A 361 17.44 13.05 2.96
N ALA A 362 16.11 13.18 2.92
CA ALA A 362 15.22 12.02 2.75
C ALA A 362 14.98 11.77 1.26
N ASP A 363 15.26 10.54 0.80
CA ASP A 363 15.01 10.13 -0.57
C ASP A 363 13.50 9.95 -0.84
N TRP A 364 13.15 9.90 -2.12
CA TRP A 364 11.76 9.78 -2.56
C TRP A 364 11.05 8.52 -2.04
N SER A 365 11.82 7.46 -1.74
CA SER A 365 11.31 6.20 -1.18
C SER A 365 10.76 6.31 0.24
N VAL A 366 11.02 7.42 0.94
CA VAL A 366 10.40 7.73 2.24
C VAL A 366 8.95 8.22 2.09
N LEU A 367 8.53 8.57 0.87
CA LEU A 367 7.15 8.91 0.49
C LEU A 367 6.57 10.13 1.23
N ALA A 368 7.32 11.23 1.26
CA ALA A 368 6.85 12.52 1.76
C ALA A 368 5.89 13.20 0.75
N MET A 369 4.63 12.76 0.73
CA MET A 369 3.61 13.22 -0.23
C MET A 369 2.63 14.26 0.32
N ASN A 370 2.81 14.74 1.55
CA ASN A 370 1.99 15.79 2.14
C ASN A 370 2.79 16.58 3.19
N THR A 371 2.26 17.72 3.61
CA THR A 371 2.93 18.62 4.57
C THR A 371 3.16 17.98 5.92
N LEU A 372 2.24 17.14 6.42
CA LEU A 372 2.42 16.44 7.69
C LEU A 372 3.59 15.46 7.67
N ALA A 373 3.77 14.73 6.57
CA ALA A 373 4.91 13.85 6.39
C ALA A 373 6.22 14.64 6.29
N ILE A 374 6.20 15.80 5.63
CA ILE A 374 7.34 16.71 5.56
C ILE A 374 7.71 17.23 6.96
N ASP A 375 6.73 17.74 7.71
CA ASP A 375 6.95 18.26 9.07
C ASP A 375 7.50 17.18 10.00
N GLN A 376 6.96 15.96 9.94
CA GLN A 376 7.48 14.85 10.71
C GLN A 376 8.94 14.53 10.37
N LEU A 377 9.34 14.65 9.10
CA LEU A 377 10.74 14.46 8.69
C LEU A 377 11.63 15.61 9.16
N CYS A 378 11.15 16.85 9.14
CA CYS A 378 11.83 18.00 9.74
C CYS A 378 12.11 17.77 11.23
N GLU A 379 11.11 17.30 12.00
CA GLU A 379 11.26 16.95 13.41
C GLU A 379 12.28 15.84 13.65
N LEU A 380 12.41 14.91 12.70
CA LEU A 380 13.44 13.85 12.72
C LEU A 380 14.83 14.35 12.31
N GLY A 381 15.01 15.63 11.99
CA GLY A 381 16.29 16.24 11.64
C GLY A 381 16.62 16.24 10.14
N VAL A 382 15.63 16.01 9.26
CA VAL A 382 15.82 16.08 7.81
C VAL A 382 15.85 17.54 7.35
N HIS A 383 16.81 17.87 6.47
CA HIS A 383 16.99 19.22 5.94
C HIS A 383 16.59 19.35 4.47
N GLN A 384 16.50 18.24 3.75
CA GLN A 384 16.13 18.20 2.34
C GLN A 384 15.26 16.98 2.05
N ILE A 385 14.28 17.12 1.17
CA ILE A 385 13.37 16.04 0.80
C ILE A 385 13.30 15.95 -0.72
N VAL A 386 13.45 14.73 -1.22
CA VAL A 386 13.26 14.42 -2.63
C VAL A 386 11.81 14.03 -2.85
N LEU A 387 11.09 14.78 -3.68
CA LEU A 387 9.69 14.51 -3.99
C LEU A 387 9.53 13.25 -4.84
N SER A 388 8.44 12.52 -4.60
CA SER A 388 8.19 11.24 -5.26
C SER A 388 7.91 11.39 -6.77
N PRO A 389 8.50 10.54 -7.63
CA PRO A 389 8.14 10.47 -9.05
C PRO A 389 6.73 9.90 -9.28
N GLU A 390 6.12 9.32 -8.25
CA GLU A 390 4.73 8.82 -8.26
C GLU A 390 3.69 9.91 -7.96
N ASP A 391 4.14 11.13 -7.66
CA ASP A 391 3.28 12.24 -7.29
C ASP A 391 2.66 12.96 -8.52
N CYS A 392 1.68 13.82 -8.29
CA CYS A 392 1.00 14.58 -9.33
C CYS A 392 1.40 16.07 -9.36
N GLU A 393 1.14 16.73 -10.49
CA GLU A 393 1.44 18.16 -10.68
C GLU A 393 0.81 19.05 -9.61
N GLN A 394 -0.45 18.78 -9.25
CA GLN A 394 -1.18 19.59 -8.28
C GLN A 394 -0.54 19.50 -6.89
N ASN A 395 -0.18 18.29 -6.46
CA ASN A 395 0.41 18.08 -5.15
C ASN A 395 1.85 18.58 -5.09
N ILE A 396 2.69 18.26 -6.09
CA ILE A 396 4.05 18.80 -6.21
C ILE A 396 4.03 20.33 -6.16
N SER A 397 3.15 20.98 -6.93
CA SER A 397 3.04 22.44 -6.95
C SER A 397 2.57 23.03 -5.61
N THR A 398 1.82 22.26 -4.83
CA THR A 398 1.39 22.64 -3.48
C THR A 398 2.54 22.51 -2.49
N LEU A 399 3.25 21.37 -2.52
CA LEU A 399 4.40 21.11 -1.65
C LEU A 399 5.54 22.11 -1.91
N LEU A 400 5.81 22.47 -3.17
CA LEU A 400 6.85 23.46 -3.53
C LEU A 400 6.63 24.86 -2.93
N ARG A 401 5.42 25.16 -2.45
CA ARG A 401 5.14 26.41 -1.73
C ARG A 401 5.59 26.36 -0.27
N PHE A 402 5.91 25.17 0.24
CA PHE A 402 6.36 24.95 1.60
C PHE A 402 7.83 25.38 1.74
N GLN A 403 8.07 26.50 2.41
CA GLN A 403 9.39 27.13 2.49
C GLN A 403 10.27 26.58 3.62
N ASN A 404 9.71 25.79 4.55
CA ASN A 404 10.43 25.36 5.76
C ASN A 404 11.48 24.27 5.49
N ILE A 405 11.56 23.73 4.26
CA ILE A 405 12.52 22.69 3.90
C ILE A 405 12.95 22.80 2.44
N LYS A 406 14.15 22.27 2.13
CA LYS A 406 14.64 22.19 0.76
C LYS A 406 13.99 21.02 0.03
N LEU A 407 13.06 21.32 -0.88
CA LEU A 407 12.44 20.30 -1.74
C LEU A 407 13.22 20.13 -3.04
N ILE A 408 13.41 18.88 -3.45
CA ILE A 408 14.13 18.47 -4.66
C ILE A 408 13.17 17.70 -5.56
N VAL A 409 13.06 18.11 -6.83
CA VAL A 409 12.21 17.42 -7.82
C VAL A 409 13.07 16.47 -8.66
N ILE A 410 12.71 15.18 -8.69
CA ILE A 410 13.28 14.24 -9.67
C ILE A 410 12.75 14.60 -11.05
N VAL A 411 13.64 14.88 -11.99
CA VAL A 411 13.26 15.23 -13.36
C VAL A 411 13.59 14.13 -14.37
N PHE A 412 14.40 13.15 -13.98
CA PHE A 412 14.73 11.99 -14.80
C PHE A 412 15.12 10.81 -13.93
N GLN A 413 14.55 9.63 -14.20
CA GLN A 413 14.89 8.38 -13.53
C GLN A 413 14.43 7.15 -14.32
N HIS A 414 15.17 6.05 -14.25
CA HIS A 414 14.61 4.72 -14.50
C HIS A 414 13.91 4.23 -13.22
N THR A 415 12.63 4.57 -13.06
CA THR A 415 11.89 4.24 -11.84
C THR A 415 11.72 2.72 -11.70
N PRO A 416 12.12 2.12 -10.56
CA PRO A 416 12.00 0.69 -10.35
C PRO A 416 10.53 0.30 -10.13
N LEU A 417 10.03 -0.66 -10.90
CA LEU A 417 8.69 -1.23 -10.71
C LEU A 417 8.63 -2.21 -9.55
N PHE A 418 9.71 -2.96 -9.33
CA PHE A 418 9.90 -3.71 -8.11
C PHE A 418 11.40 -3.86 -7.81
N ILE A 419 11.68 -4.05 -6.52
CA ILE A 419 13.01 -4.30 -5.98
C ILE A 419 12.88 -5.55 -5.09
N SER A 420 13.70 -6.57 -5.36
CA SER A 420 13.63 -7.86 -4.66
C SER A 420 15.02 -8.41 -4.42
N GLU A 421 15.29 -9.01 -3.27
CA GLU A 421 16.50 -9.85 -3.10
C GLU A 421 16.29 -11.30 -3.56
N THR A 422 15.04 -11.70 -3.78
CA THR A 422 14.70 -13.02 -4.30
C THR A 422 14.54 -12.93 -5.81
N THR A 423 15.25 -13.79 -6.54
CA THR A 423 15.08 -13.92 -7.99
C THR A 423 13.62 -14.29 -8.28
N PRO A 424 12.90 -13.50 -9.10
CA PRO A 424 11.56 -13.88 -9.50
C PRO A 424 11.61 -15.22 -10.25
N VAL A 425 10.67 -16.10 -9.95
CA VAL A 425 10.62 -17.44 -10.56
C VAL A 425 9.82 -17.35 -11.85
N THR A 426 10.46 -17.63 -12.98
CA THR A 426 9.76 -18.12 -14.17
C THR A 426 9.49 -19.60 -13.97
N GLY A 427 8.31 -20.12 -14.29
CA GLY A 427 7.82 -21.46 -13.89
C GLY A 427 8.59 -22.70 -14.41
N ILE A 428 9.85 -22.58 -14.79
CA ILE A 428 10.80 -23.63 -15.21
C ILE A 428 12.19 -23.19 -14.73
N ASP A 429 13.12 -24.11 -14.46
CA ASP A 429 14.55 -23.91 -14.14
C ASP A 429 15.37 -23.11 -15.19
N LYS A 430 14.83 -22.01 -15.69
CA LYS A 430 15.44 -21.05 -16.60
C LYS A 430 15.70 -19.77 -15.82
N ALA A 431 16.84 -19.13 -16.12
CA ALA A 431 17.14 -17.81 -15.60
C ALA A 431 16.03 -16.81 -15.98
N PHE A 432 15.69 -15.91 -15.06
CA PHE A 432 14.74 -14.84 -15.35
C PHE A 432 15.27 -13.99 -16.52
N PRO A 433 14.47 -13.76 -17.58
CA PRO A 433 14.94 -13.06 -18.77
C PRO A 433 15.33 -11.62 -18.45
N SER A 434 16.39 -11.12 -19.10
CA SER A 434 16.87 -9.74 -18.93
C SER A 434 15.88 -8.69 -19.47
N HIS A 435 14.95 -9.09 -20.34
CA HIS A 435 13.86 -8.23 -20.82
C HIS A 435 12.53 -8.98 -20.75
N ILE A 436 11.50 -8.30 -20.28
CA ILE A 436 10.12 -8.81 -20.29
C ILE A 436 9.20 -7.82 -20.98
N LYS A 437 8.21 -8.35 -21.71
CA LYS A 437 7.18 -7.58 -22.38
C LYS A 437 5.85 -7.79 -21.68
N SER A 438 5.22 -6.71 -21.26
CA SER A 438 3.87 -6.73 -20.71
C SER A 438 2.82 -7.04 -21.78
N HIS A 439 1.59 -7.34 -21.34
CA HIS A 439 0.45 -7.52 -22.23
C HIS A 439 0.12 -6.27 -23.06
N SER A 440 0.37 -5.08 -22.52
CA SER A 440 0.21 -3.79 -23.22
C SER A 440 1.36 -3.48 -24.19
N GLY A 441 2.35 -4.37 -24.29
CA GLY A 441 3.49 -4.24 -25.20
C GLY A 441 4.66 -3.43 -24.67
N GLN A 442 4.57 -2.86 -23.46
CA GLN A 442 5.69 -2.17 -22.81
C GLN A 442 6.80 -3.15 -22.45
N ILE A 443 8.04 -2.73 -22.64
CA ILE A 443 9.24 -3.51 -22.37
C ILE A 443 9.87 -3.04 -21.06
N TYR A 444 10.35 -4.00 -20.29
CA TYR A 444 10.98 -3.80 -19.01
C TYR A 444 12.31 -4.54 -18.98
N SER A 445 13.33 -3.90 -18.42
CA SER A 445 14.66 -4.47 -18.23
C SER A 445 14.78 -5.00 -16.82
N TYR A 446 15.25 -6.23 -16.72
CA TYR A 446 15.59 -6.89 -15.48
C TYR A 446 17.12 -6.91 -15.32
N HIS A 447 17.61 -6.28 -14.27
CA HIS A 447 19.02 -6.25 -13.96
C HIS A 447 19.27 -6.64 -12.51
N THR A 448 20.48 -7.16 -12.27
CA THR A 448 20.95 -7.55 -10.95
C THR A 448 22.03 -6.59 -10.50
N ILE A 449 21.81 -5.93 -9.37
CA ILE A 449 22.81 -5.13 -8.70
C ILE A 449 23.13 -5.81 -7.37
N GLY A 450 24.22 -6.56 -7.36
CA GLY A 450 24.59 -7.34 -6.20
C GLY A 450 23.61 -8.47 -5.91
N THR A 451 23.02 -8.47 -4.72
CA THR A 451 21.93 -9.40 -4.36
C THR A 451 20.55 -8.88 -4.74
N VAL A 452 20.45 -7.61 -5.13
CA VAL A 452 19.18 -6.95 -5.41
C VAL A 452 18.83 -7.10 -6.90
N LYS A 453 17.60 -7.51 -7.15
CA LYS A 453 16.98 -7.72 -8.45
C LYS A 453 15.99 -6.60 -8.69
N ILE A 454 16.08 -5.98 -9.84
CA ILE A 454 15.36 -4.75 -10.14
C ILE A 454 14.76 -4.88 -11.52
N LEU A 455 13.50 -4.49 -11.62
CA LEU A 455 12.82 -4.34 -12.88
C LEU A 455 12.52 -2.87 -13.11
N THR A 456 13.02 -2.31 -14.20
CA THR A 456 12.74 -0.94 -14.64
C THR A 456 12.02 -0.96 -15.98
N SER A 457 11.25 0.08 -16.29
CA SER A 457 10.79 0.28 -17.66
C SER A 457 11.96 0.73 -18.54
N GLU A 458 12.03 0.24 -19.78
CA GLU A 458 13.00 0.76 -20.77
C GLU A 458 12.71 2.22 -21.16
N ARG A 459 11.48 2.67 -20.95
CA ARG A 459 11.10 4.07 -21.08
C ARG A 459 11.30 4.75 -19.74
N PRO A 460 12.27 5.67 -19.57
CA PRO A 460 12.49 6.31 -18.28
C PRO A 460 11.40 7.35 -17.99
N PHE A 461 11.22 7.62 -16.70
CA PHE A 461 10.45 8.75 -16.22
C PHE A 461 11.20 10.05 -16.55
N SER A 462 10.48 11.06 -17.04
CA SER A 462 11.06 12.38 -17.32
C SER A 462 10.06 13.52 -17.17
N LEU A 463 10.44 14.55 -16.40
CA LEU A 463 9.72 15.82 -16.30
C LEU A 463 10.48 16.97 -16.96
N VAL A 464 11.52 16.70 -17.76
CA VAL A 464 12.35 17.74 -18.40
C VAL A 464 11.51 18.75 -19.19
N LYS A 465 10.48 18.27 -19.92
CA LYS A 465 9.57 19.14 -20.67
C LYS A 465 8.69 20.05 -19.80
N TYR A 466 8.58 19.76 -18.51
CA TYR A 466 7.83 20.54 -17.52
C TYR A 466 8.70 21.42 -16.64
N LEU A 467 10.03 21.48 -16.86
CA LEU A 467 10.92 22.37 -16.12
C LEU A 467 10.39 23.82 -16.04
N PRO A 468 9.86 24.46 -17.11
CA PRO A 468 9.29 25.80 -16.99
C PRO A 468 8.10 25.89 -16.01
N ALA A 469 7.24 24.87 -16.00
CA ALA A 469 6.09 24.82 -15.10
C ALA A 469 6.52 24.57 -13.64
N LEU A 470 7.46 23.65 -13.44
CA LEU A 470 8.06 23.37 -12.12
C LEU A 470 8.76 24.61 -11.55
N ARG A 471 9.54 25.33 -12.35
CA ARG A 471 10.16 26.60 -11.94
C ARG A 471 9.12 27.65 -11.57
N LYS A 472 8.04 27.77 -12.35
CA LYS A 472 6.91 28.67 -12.02
C LYS A 472 6.23 28.27 -10.70
N ALA A 473 6.19 26.98 -10.37
CA ALA A 473 5.66 26.48 -9.11
C ALA A 473 6.62 26.65 -7.92
N GLY A 474 7.86 27.12 -8.14
CA GLY A 474 8.86 27.37 -7.09
C GLY A 474 9.98 26.35 -7.02
N ALA A 475 10.04 25.36 -7.91
CA ALA A 475 11.16 24.42 -7.95
C ALA A 475 12.42 25.06 -8.56
N PHE A 476 13.53 24.94 -7.85
CA PHE A 476 14.86 25.31 -8.37
C PHE A 476 15.93 24.26 -8.03
N ARG A 477 15.57 23.19 -7.30
CA ARG A 477 16.44 22.04 -7.04
C ARG A 477 15.94 20.84 -7.81
N PHE A 478 16.78 20.32 -8.69
CA PHE A 478 16.44 19.23 -9.58
C PHE A 478 17.39 18.05 -9.40
N ARG A 479 16.87 16.84 -9.55
CA ARG A 479 17.64 15.61 -9.48
C ARG A 479 17.54 14.82 -10.78
N VAL A 480 18.70 14.45 -11.30
CA VAL A 480 18.86 13.38 -12.28
C VAL A 480 19.26 12.14 -11.50
N ASP A 481 18.43 11.10 -11.53
CA ASP A 481 18.70 9.85 -10.81
C ASP A 481 19.01 8.73 -11.80
N LEU A 482 20.29 8.35 -11.85
CA LEU A 482 20.81 7.29 -12.70
C LEU A 482 21.14 6.02 -11.91
N MET A 483 20.73 5.92 -10.63
CA MET A 483 21.06 4.80 -9.74
C MET A 483 20.66 3.43 -10.34
N TRP A 484 19.51 3.40 -11.03
CA TRP A 484 18.94 2.20 -11.64
C TRP A 484 19.05 2.18 -13.17
N SER A 485 19.88 3.06 -13.74
CA SER A 485 20.08 3.13 -15.18
C SER A 485 21.18 2.15 -15.60
N ASP A 486 20.87 1.23 -16.51
CA ASP A 486 21.86 0.38 -17.17
C ASP A 486 22.34 1.08 -18.45
N ILE A 487 23.25 2.05 -18.28
CA ILE A 487 23.76 2.90 -19.36
C ILE A 487 25.28 3.01 -19.30
N SER A 488 25.89 3.22 -20.46
CA SER A 488 27.32 3.47 -20.56
C SER A 488 27.72 4.82 -19.97
N PRO A 489 29.00 5.02 -19.61
CA PRO A 489 29.48 6.32 -19.11
C PRO A 489 29.26 7.47 -20.11
N GLN A 490 29.34 7.21 -21.42
CA GLN A 490 29.11 8.22 -22.45
C GLN A 490 27.62 8.60 -22.55
N GLU A 491 26.72 7.63 -22.40
CA GLU A 491 25.29 7.89 -22.35
C GLU A 491 24.90 8.68 -21.11
N SER A 492 25.52 8.40 -19.97
CA SER A 492 25.35 9.17 -18.72
C SER A 492 25.70 10.65 -18.92
N VAL A 493 26.85 10.96 -19.55
CA VAL A 493 27.23 12.34 -19.92
C VAL A 493 26.19 12.97 -20.85
N ASN A 494 25.77 12.23 -21.89
CA ASN A 494 24.79 12.73 -22.85
C ASN A 494 23.44 13.04 -22.20
N TYR A 495 22.96 12.18 -21.29
CA TYR A 495 21.73 12.40 -20.53
C TYR A 495 21.87 13.60 -19.61
N TRP A 496 22.93 13.65 -18.80
CA TRP A 496 23.22 14.78 -17.92
C TRP A 496 23.18 16.12 -18.68
N ARG A 497 24.01 16.26 -19.72
CA ARG A 497 24.11 17.51 -20.51
C ARG A 497 22.78 17.86 -21.20
N LYS A 498 22.03 16.90 -21.72
CA LYS A 498 20.71 17.18 -22.34
C LYS A 498 19.72 17.67 -21.29
N ILE A 499 19.63 17.00 -20.15
CA ILE A 499 18.63 17.26 -19.11
C ILE A 499 18.85 18.65 -18.49
N ILE A 500 20.09 18.98 -18.09
CA ILE A 500 20.38 20.28 -17.45
C ILE A 500 20.15 21.46 -18.42
N ASN A 501 20.30 21.22 -19.73
CA ASN A 501 20.00 22.20 -20.78
C ASN A 501 18.51 22.18 -21.21
N GLY A 502 17.64 21.44 -20.50
CA GLY A 502 16.21 21.36 -20.80
C GLY A 502 15.86 20.62 -22.10
N SER A 503 16.80 19.89 -22.68
CA SER A 503 16.59 19.11 -23.90
C SER A 503 15.86 17.80 -23.59
N ARG A 504 14.85 17.47 -24.41
CA ARG A 504 14.06 16.25 -24.23
C ARG A 504 14.92 14.99 -24.45
N ILE A 505 14.72 14.00 -23.60
CA ILE A 505 15.14 12.63 -23.85
C ILE A 505 14.01 11.93 -24.64
N PRO A 506 14.30 11.17 -25.71
CA PRO A 506 13.28 10.39 -26.43
C PRO A 506 12.66 9.30 -25.56
N GLU A 507 11.47 8.80 -25.97
CA GLU A 507 10.84 7.61 -25.39
C GLU A 507 10.63 7.65 -23.86
N THR A 508 10.30 8.81 -23.29
CA THR A 508 10.03 8.95 -21.85
C THR A 508 8.54 8.97 -21.52
N TYR A 509 8.21 8.77 -20.25
CA TYR A 509 6.86 8.96 -19.71
C TYR A 509 6.85 9.89 -18.49
N ASP A 510 5.69 10.43 -18.15
CA ASP A 510 5.55 11.49 -17.13
C ASP A 510 5.01 10.97 -15.78
N GLY A 511 4.91 9.65 -15.61
CA GLY A 511 4.30 9.04 -14.41
C GLY A 511 2.88 9.52 -14.14
N ASN A 512 2.59 9.82 -12.87
CA ASN A 512 1.30 10.36 -12.43
C ASN A 512 1.20 11.88 -12.56
N TYR A 513 2.26 12.56 -13.02
CA TYR A 513 2.36 14.02 -13.00
C TYR A 513 1.13 14.68 -13.63
N LYS A 514 0.71 14.25 -14.82
CA LYS A 514 -0.51 14.72 -15.50
C LYS A 514 -1.75 13.87 -15.25
N ARG A 515 -1.59 12.62 -14.80
CA ARG A 515 -2.72 11.72 -14.57
C ARG A 515 -3.49 12.05 -13.28
N GLY A 516 -2.81 12.64 -12.30
CA GLY A 516 -3.35 12.81 -10.95
C GLY A 516 -3.04 11.60 -10.06
N LEU A 517 -3.23 11.79 -8.75
CA LEU A 517 -3.26 10.70 -7.77
C LEU A 517 -4.63 10.01 -7.88
N LEU A 518 -4.63 8.67 -7.86
CA LEU A 518 -5.85 7.84 -8.00
C LEU A 518 -6.77 7.93 -6.78
#